data_AF-A0A351DPD4-F1
#
_entry.id   AF-A0A351DPD4-F1
#
_cell.length_a   1.000
_cell.length_b   1.000
_cell.length_c   1.000
_cell.angle_alpha   90.00
_cell.angle_beta   90.00
_cell.angle_gamma   90.00
#
_symmetry.space_group_name_H-M   'P 1'
#
loop_
_entity.id
_entity.type
_entity.pdbx_description
1 polymer ?
#
loop_
_entity_poly.entity_id
_entity_poly.type
_entity_poly.pdbx_seq_one_letter_code
_entity_poly.pdbx_strand_id
1 'polypeptide(L)'
;MRSIARVVNGRRVSDGAGVDIRRVIGVPGADYVDPFLMFDDFRNDDPSGYVAGFPPHPHRGFETVTYMLKGKMRHRDSNGNAGLLEDGAVQWMTAGRGILHSEMPEQTDGSLWGFQIWLNLPQRLQMADPGYQDIPGSEITEFEKDGVDYRLVAGELFGHVGPATTHLPVLMVDVA
;
A
#
# COMPACT_ATOMS: atom_id res chain seq x y z
N MET A 1 21.74 -17.16 7.11
CA MET A 1 21.69 -16.16 6.02
C MET A 1 20.53 -16.53 5.12
N ARG A 2 19.64 -15.59 4.78
CA ARG A 2 18.61 -15.83 3.75
C ARG A 2 19.25 -15.61 2.36
N SER A 3 18.82 -16.37 1.36
CA SER A 3 19.26 -16.21 -0.03
C SER A 3 18.07 -15.85 -0.92
N ILE A 4 18.33 -15.16 -2.03
CA ILE A 4 17.30 -14.87 -3.03
C ILE A 4 16.90 -16.19 -3.70
N ALA A 5 15.64 -16.60 -3.50
CA ALA A 5 15.10 -17.81 -4.13
C ALA A 5 14.65 -17.57 -5.58
N ARG A 6 14.17 -16.35 -5.88
CA ARG A 6 13.65 -15.97 -7.19
C ARG A 6 13.69 -14.45 -7.37
N VAL A 7 13.92 -14.00 -8.60
CA VAL A 7 13.72 -12.62 -9.03
C VAL A 7 12.57 -12.59 -10.04
N VAL A 8 11.59 -11.73 -9.80
CA VAL A 8 10.42 -11.55 -10.69
C VAL A 8 10.36 -10.08 -11.09
N ASN A 9 10.28 -9.82 -12.40
CA ASN A 9 10.06 -8.48 -12.92
C ASN A 9 8.56 -8.19 -12.96
N GLY A 10 8.16 -7.04 -12.41
CA GLY A 10 6.78 -6.58 -12.51
C GLY A 10 6.36 -6.32 -13.96
N ARG A 11 5.07 -6.50 -14.24
CA ARG A 11 4.47 -6.34 -15.58
C ARG A 11 3.56 -5.12 -15.60
N ARG A 12 3.56 -4.38 -16.71
CA ARG A 12 2.58 -3.31 -16.93
C ARG A 12 1.20 -3.93 -17.10
N VAL A 13 0.23 -3.44 -16.34
CA VAL A 13 -1.19 -3.77 -16.45
C VAL A 13 -2.00 -2.49 -16.30
N SER A 14 -3.27 -2.52 -16.69
CA SER A 14 -4.19 -1.40 -16.51
C SER A 14 -5.28 -1.82 -15.53
N ASP A 15 -5.62 -0.95 -14.57
CA ASP A 15 -6.61 -1.20 -13.52
C ASP A 15 -7.48 0.06 -13.27
N GLY A 16 -8.56 -0.08 -12.50
CA GLY A 16 -9.49 1.02 -12.21
C GLY A 16 -10.06 1.67 -13.48
N ALA A 17 -9.95 3.00 -13.58
CA ALA A 17 -10.40 3.77 -14.74
C ALA A 17 -9.32 3.95 -15.81
N GLY A 18 -8.49 2.93 -16.04
CA GLY A 18 -7.43 2.94 -17.04
C GLY A 18 -6.06 3.35 -16.49
N VAL A 19 -5.86 3.22 -15.18
CA VAL A 19 -4.61 3.55 -14.49
C VAL A 19 -3.56 2.52 -14.89
N ASP A 20 -2.49 2.98 -15.55
CA ASP A 20 -1.33 2.15 -15.79
C ASP A 20 -0.65 1.83 -14.46
N ILE A 21 -0.28 0.59 -14.22
CA ILE A 21 0.44 0.19 -13.01
C ILE A 21 1.45 -0.91 -13.35
N ARG A 22 2.43 -1.12 -12.47
CA ARG A 22 3.36 -2.25 -12.57
C ARG A 22 3.06 -3.25 -11.46
N ARG A 23 2.44 -4.38 -11.83
CA ARG A 23 2.10 -5.48 -10.90
C ARG A 23 3.28 -6.43 -10.71
N VAL A 24 3.63 -6.69 -9.45
CA VAL A 24 4.75 -7.55 -9.04
C VAL A 24 4.26 -8.87 -8.44
N ILE A 25 3.27 -8.84 -7.54
CA ILE A 25 2.60 -10.04 -7.01
C ILE A 25 1.25 -10.19 -7.71
N GLY A 26 0.88 -11.41 -8.11
CA GLY A 26 -0.27 -11.69 -8.97
C GLY A 26 0.09 -11.83 -10.46
N VAL A 27 1.37 -12.02 -10.78
CA VAL A 27 1.87 -12.33 -12.13
C VAL A 27 2.56 -13.70 -12.15
N PRO A 28 2.71 -14.34 -13.33
CA PRO A 28 3.40 -15.62 -13.44
C PRO A 28 4.79 -15.61 -12.79
N GLY A 29 5.01 -16.51 -11.84
CA GLY A 29 6.25 -16.62 -11.07
C GLY A 29 6.19 -15.96 -9.69
N ALA A 30 5.17 -15.14 -9.43
CA ALA A 30 4.79 -14.57 -8.14
C ALA A 30 3.26 -14.54 -8.00
N ASP A 31 2.59 -15.62 -8.46
CA ASP A 31 1.14 -15.72 -8.55
C ASP A 31 0.46 -15.62 -7.17
N TYR A 32 1.14 -16.13 -6.13
CA TYR A 32 0.70 -16.09 -4.75
C TYR A 32 1.89 -16.13 -3.81
N VAL A 33 1.98 -15.18 -2.87
CA VAL A 33 3.07 -15.06 -1.90
C VAL A 33 2.48 -14.78 -0.52
N ASP A 34 1.93 -15.80 0.15
CA ASP A 34 1.29 -15.66 1.47
C ASP A 34 2.17 -14.89 2.48
N PRO A 35 1.65 -13.88 3.20
CA PRO A 35 0.28 -13.33 3.18
C PRO A 35 0.01 -12.22 2.16
N PHE A 36 0.94 -11.91 1.28
CA PHE A 36 0.82 -10.89 0.25
C PHE A 36 0.02 -11.40 -0.96
N LEU A 37 -1.12 -10.77 -1.22
CA LEU A 37 -2.03 -11.11 -2.32
C LEU A 37 -1.69 -10.34 -3.59
N MET A 38 -1.21 -9.10 -3.45
CA MET A 38 -0.94 -8.18 -4.56
C MET A 38 0.14 -7.18 -4.14
N PHE A 39 0.91 -6.72 -5.12
CA PHE A 39 1.82 -5.59 -4.97
C PHE A 39 1.87 -4.86 -6.31
N ASP A 40 1.33 -3.65 -6.33
CA ASP A 40 1.26 -2.78 -7.49
C ASP A 40 2.04 -1.49 -7.23
N ASP A 41 3.02 -1.21 -8.07
CA ASP A 41 3.69 0.09 -8.14
C ASP A 41 2.91 0.99 -9.12
N PHE A 42 2.38 2.09 -8.60
CA PHE A 42 1.71 3.11 -9.40
C PHE A 42 2.62 4.33 -9.49
N ARG A 43 3.06 4.66 -10.70
CA ARG A 43 3.96 5.78 -10.93
C ARG A 43 3.71 6.43 -12.27
N ASN A 44 3.50 7.72 -12.22
CA ASN A 44 3.36 8.54 -13.39
C ASN A 44 4.74 8.75 -14.05
N ASP A 45 4.98 8.00 -15.12
CA ASP A 45 5.90 8.41 -16.19
C ASP A 45 5.18 9.36 -17.19
N ASP A 46 3.83 9.35 -17.21
CA ASP A 46 2.92 10.19 -18.01
C ASP A 46 1.77 10.75 -17.13
N PRO A 47 1.69 12.08 -16.92
CA PRO A 47 0.67 12.72 -16.09
C PRO A 47 -0.77 12.45 -16.48
N SER A 48 -1.03 12.11 -17.74
CA SER A 48 -2.38 11.85 -18.22
C SER A 48 -2.90 10.46 -17.82
N GLY A 49 -2.02 9.49 -17.58
CA GLY A 49 -2.38 8.08 -17.36
C GLY A 49 -2.98 7.76 -16.00
N TYR A 50 -2.95 8.71 -15.05
CA TYR A 50 -3.37 8.45 -13.66
C TYR A 50 -4.55 9.29 -13.20
N VAL A 51 -4.95 10.33 -13.95
CA VAL A 51 -5.98 11.31 -13.50
C VAL A 51 -7.32 10.67 -13.16
N ALA A 52 -7.67 9.57 -13.85
CA ALA A 52 -8.95 8.90 -13.66
C ALA A 52 -9.06 8.13 -12.32
N GLY A 53 -7.93 7.78 -11.71
CA GLY A 53 -7.86 7.12 -10.41
C GLY A 53 -8.61 5.78 -10.34
N PHE A 54 -9.02 5.45 -9.12
CA PHE A 54 -9.79 4.26 -8.79
C PHE A 54 -11.17 4.69 -8.29
N PRO A 55 -12.20 4.72 -9.16
CA PRO A 55 -13.57 5.07 -8.76
C PRO A 55 -14.13 4.06 -7.75
N PRO A 56 -15.33 4.32 -7.15
CA PRO A 56 -15.91 3.43 -6.15
C PRO A 56 -15.88 1.94 -6.53
N HIS A 57 -15.15 1.14 -5.76
CA HIS A 57 -14.97 -0.29 -5.96
C HIS A 57 -14.94 -1.05 -4.63
N PRO A 58 -15.37 -2.33 -4.59
CA PRO A 58 -15.48 -3.09 -3.35
C PRO A 58 -14.20 -3.86 -3.01
N HIS A 59 -13.90 -3.99 -1.72
CA HIS A 59 -12.93 -4.94 -1.16
C HIS A 59 -13.55 -5.75 -0.02
N ARG A 60 -13.05 -6.97 0.21
CA ARG A 60 -13.49 -7.84 1.33
C ARG A 60 -12.44 -8.90 1.65
N GLY A 61 -12.23 -9.18 2.93
CA GLY A 61 -11.46 -10.33 3.42
C GLY A 61 -9.95 -10.14 3.49
N PHE A 62 -9.44 -8.95 3.22
CA PHE A 62 -8.02 -8.61 3.28
C PHE A 62 -7.81 -7.14 3.71
N GLU A 63 -6.57 -6.73 3.79
CA GLU A 63 -6.15 -5.35 4.04
C GLU A 63 -5.48 -4.77 2.79
N THR A 64 -5.66 -3.47 2.55
CA THR A 64 -4.91 -2.72 1.53
C THR A 64 -3.97 -1.74 2.23
N VAL A 65 -2.72 -1.71 1.79
CA VAL A 65 -1.70 -0.79 2.29
C VAL A 65 -1.25 0.08 1.13
N THR A 66 -1.61 1.36 1.15
CA THR A 66 -1.20 2.35 0.16
C THR A 66 -0.09 3.21 0.76
N TYR A 67 1.10 3.24 0.15
CA TYR A 67 2.23 4.07 0.57
C TYR A 67 2.50 5.13 -0.51
N MET A 68 2.53 6.40 -0.12
CA MET A 68 2.82 7.52 -1.02
C MET A 68 4.28 7.92 -0.95
N LEU A 69 4.99 7.86 -2.08
CA LEU A 69 6.38 8.33 -2.20
C LEU A 69 6.44 9.78 -2.74
N LYS A 70 5.50 10.14 -3.61
CA LYS A 70 5.39 11.47 -4.21
C LYS A 70 3.96 11.73 -4.66
N GLY A 71 3.45 12.93 -4.44
CA GLY A 71 2.09 13.28 -4.78
C GLY A 71 1.10 12.84 -3.71
N LYS A 72 -0.19 13.03 -3.99
CA LYS A 72 -1.24 12.82 -3.01
C LYS A 72 -2.29 11.84 -3.51
N MET A 73 -2.98 11.19 -2.59
CA MET A 73 -4.09 10.29 -2.88
C MET A 73 -5.26 10.61 -1.96
N ARG A 74 -6.37 11.09 -2.53
CA ARG A 74 -7.60 11.31 -1.78
C ARG A 74 -8.40 10.02 -1.73
N HIS A 75 -8.82 9.62 -0.55
CA HIS A 75 -9.66 8.43 -0.38
C HIS A 75 -10.99 8.78 0.29
N ARG A 76 -12.00 7.96 0.02
CA ARG A 76 -13.34 8.02 0.64
C ARG A 76 -13.96 6.64 0.63
N ASP A 77 -14.71 6.30 1.68
CA ASP A 77 -15.43 5.03 1.78
C ASP A 77 -16.94 5.16 2.06
N SER A 78 -17.60 4.00 2.12
CA SER A 78 -19.02 3.86 2.46
C SER A 78 -19.36 4.05 3.93
N ASN A 79 -18.38 4.04 4.84
CA ASN A 79 -18.55 4.23 6.28
C ASN A 79 -18.38 5.71 6.69
N GLY A 80 -18.08 6.58 5.73
CA GLY A 80 -17.89 8.02 5.94
C GLY A 80 -16.45 8.41 6.22
N ASN A 81 -15.50 7.47 6.19
CA ASN A 81 -14.08 7.80 6.26
C ASN A 81 -13.64 8.48 4.97
N ALA A 82 -12.81 9.50 5.10
CA ALA A 82 -12.17 10.17 3.99
C ALA A 82 -10.88 10.81 4.49
N GLY A 83 -9.87 10.85 3.62
CA GLY A 83 -8.58 11.43 3.94
C GLY A 83 -7.80 11.81 2.70
N LEU A 84 -6.65 12.41 2.92
CA LEU A 84 -5.68 12.78 1.89
C LEU A 84 -4.33 12.25 2.34
N LEU A 85 -3.83 11.24 1.64
CA LEU A 85 -2.46 10.77 1.82
C LEU A 85 -1.55 11.73 1.08
N GLU A 86 -0.51 12.22 1.77
CA GLU A 86 0.52 13.08 1.22
C GLU A 86 1.86 12.35 1.13
N ASP A 87 2.90 13.01 0.62
CA ASP A 87 4.25 12.46 0.52
C ASP A 87 4.71 11.80 1.84
N GLY A 88 5.12 10.54 1.75
CA GLY A 88 5.59 9.73 2.88
C GLY A 88 4.50 9.12 3.75
N ALA A 89 3.22 9.43 3.52
CA ALA A 89 2.10 8.89 4.29
C ALA A 89 1.73 7.47 3.85
N VAL A 90 1.15 6.72 4.80
CA VAL A 90 0.65 5.36 4.61
C VAL A 90 -0.81 5.28 5.00
N GLN A 91 -1.63 4.67 4.16
CA GLN A 91 -2.93 4.16 4.57
C GLN A 91 -2.83 2.66 4.77
N TRP A 92 -3.31 2.19 5.92
CA TRP A 92 -3.54 0.78 6.19
C TRP A 92 -5.04 0.57 6.42
N MET A 93 -5.73 0.06 5.40
CA MET A 93 -7.17 -0.18 5.43
C MET A 93 -7.45 -1.67 5.61
N THR A 94 -8.21 -2.01 6.65
CA THR A 94 -8.76 -3.35 6.84
C THR A 94 -10.14 -3.42 6.18
N ALA A 95 -10.30 -4.18 5.10
CA ALA A 95 -11.61 -4.30 4.42
C ALA A 95 -12.59 -5.21 5.18
N GLY A 96 -12.09 -6.25 5.86
CA GLY A 96 -12.89 -7.14 6.69
C GLY A 96 -14.13 -7.68 5.95
N ARG A 97 -15.30 -7.57 6.57
CA ARG A 97 -16.58 -8.04 6.01
C ARG A 97 -17.01 -7.34 4.71
N GLY A 98 -16.39 -6.22 4.35
CA GLY A 98 -16.64 -5.52 3.10
C GLY A 98 -16.61 -4.00 3.25
N ILE A 99 -16.03 -3.34 2.27
CA ILE A 99 -15.99 -1.88 2.15
C ILE A 99 -16.11 -1.47 0.68
N LEU A 100 -16.84 -0.38 0.41
CA LEU A 100 -16.84 0.28 -0.90
C LEU A 100 -16.04 1.57 -0.75
N HIS A 101 -15.03 1.77 -1.58
CA HIS A 101 -14.15 2.95 -1.47
C HIS A 101 -13.63 3.43 -2.82
N SER A 102 -13.09 4.64 -2.85
CA SER A 102 -12.45 5.24 -4.02
C SER A 102 -11.10 5.84 -3.64
N GLU A 103 -10.14 5.80 -4.55
CA GLU A 103 -8.80 6.37 -4.40
C GLU A 103 -8.49 7.26 -5.61
N MET A 104 -8.48 8.57 -5.40
CA MET A 104 -8.37 9.57 -6.45
C MET A 104 -7.02 10.31 -6.33
N PRO A 105 -6.13 10.20 -7.32
CA PRO A 105 -4.82 10.81 -7.24
C PRO A 105 -4.87 12.32 -7.42
N GLU A 106 -4.03 13.01 -6.67
CA GLU A 106 -3.80 14.45 -6.71
C GLU A 106 -2.31 14.68 -6.92
N GLN A 107 -1.93 15.01 -8.15
CA GLN A 107 -0.53 15.13 -8.54
C GLN A 107 0.14 16.36 -7.89
N THR A 108 1.40 16.20 -7.49
CA THR A 108 2.26 17.31 -7.05
C THR A 108 3.32 17.53 -8.13
N ASP A 109 3.38 18.72 -8.72
CA ASP A 109 4.30 19.06 -9.82
C ASP A 109 4.24 18.07 -11.01
N GLY A 110 3.04 17.58 -11.31
CA GLY A 110 2.82 16.59 -12.38
C GLY A 110 3.37 15.20 -12.06
N SER A 111 3.72 14.92 -10.81
CA SER A 111 4.23 13.62 -10.36
C SER A 111 3.26 12.93 -9.42
N LEU A 112 3.17 11.61 -9.57
CA LEU A 112 2.49 10.70 -8.66
C LEU A 112 3.33 9.43 -8.57
N TRP A 113 3.71 9.03 -7.37
CA TRP A 113 4.42 7.80 -7.12
C TRP A 113 4.01 7.24 -5.78
N GLY A 114 3.59 5.99 -5.80
CA GLY A 114 3.38 5.19 -4.61
C GLY A 114 3.20 3.75 -5.00
N PHE A 115 2.78 2.95 -4.04
CA PHE A 115 2.45 1.58 -4.30
C PHE A 115 1.35 1.08 -3.37
N GLN A 116 0.68 0.02 -3.78
CA GLN A 116 -0.35 -0.65 -3.00
C GLN A 116 0.00 -2.12 -2.81
N ILE A 117 -0.15 -2.60 -1.58
CA ILE A 117 0.02 -4.00 -1.21
C ILE A 117 -1.30 -4.52 -0.66
N TRP A 118 -1.71 -5.72 -1.06
CA TRP A 118 -2.84 -6.39 -0.41
C TRP A 118 -2.32 -7.49 0.51
N LEU A 119 -2.79 -7.48 1.76
CA LEU A 119 -2.41 -8.45 2.80
C LEU A 119 -3.62 -9.29 3.18
N ASN A 120 -3.51 -10.59 3.00
CA ASN A 120 -4.58 -11.52 3.36
C ASN A 120 -4.85 -11.45 4.86
N LEU A 121 -6.13 -11.41 5.25
CA LEU A 121 -6.50 -11.57 6.65
C LEU A 121 -6.57 -13.06 7.01
N PRO A 122 -6.17 -13.45 8.23
CA PRO A 122 -6.52 -14.75 8.78
C PRO A 122 -8.03 -15.01 8.65
N GLN A 123 -8.43 -16.25 8.39
CA GLN A 123 -9.85 -16.62 8.18
C GLN A 123 -10.78 -16.05 9.27
N ARG A 124 -10.35 -16.07 10.54
CA ARG A 124 -11.11 -15.56 11.69
C ARG A 124 -11.40 -14.04 11.64
N LEU A 125 -10.65 -13.29 10.84
CA LEU A 125 -10.73 -11.83 10.70
C LEU A 125 -11.31 -11.38 9.34
N GLN A 126 -11.50 -12.28 8.38
CA GLN A 126 -12.05 -11.93 7.06
C GLN A 126 -13.48 -11.35 7.12
N MET A 127 -14.16 -11.48 8.26
CA MET A 127 -15.50 -10.92 8.52
C MET A 127 -15.51 -9.87 9.65
N ALA A 128 -14.33 -9.38 10.07
CA ALA A 128 -14.22 -8.30 11.04
C ALA A 128 -14.82 -6.99 10.49
N ASP A 129 -15.06 -6.03 11.36
CA ASP A 129 -15.46 -4.68 10.96
C ASP A 129 -14.36 -4.04 10.10
N PRO A 130 -14.71 -3.26 9.06
CA PRO A 130 -13.72 -2.48 8.33
C PRO A 130 -13.08 -1.41 9.21
N GLY A 131 -11.82 -1.06 8.95
CA GLY A 131 -11.06 -0.09 9.73
C GLY A 131 -9.98 0.62 8.91
N TYR A 132 -9.52 1.77 9.41
CA TYR A 132 -8.49 2.60 8.78
C TYR A 132 -7.41 2.99 9.78
N GLN A 133 -6.18 3.02 9.29
CA GLN A 133 -5.05 3.70 9.91
C GLN A 133 -4.43 4.59 8.83
N ASP A 134 -4.79 5.88 8.84
CA ASP A 134 -4.08 6.88 8.05
C ASP A 134 -2.91 7.38 8.89
N ILE A 135 -1.69 7.05 8.47
CA ILE A 135 -0.45 7.32 9.17
C ILE A 135 0.29 8.42 8.39
N PRO A 136 0.34 9.66 8.92
CA PRO A 136 1.10 10.74 8.31
C PRO A 136 2.58 10.38 8.19
N GLY A 137 3.26 10.92 7.17
CA GLY A 137 4.70 10.71 6.99
C GLY A 137 5.53 11.12 8.21
N SER A 138 5.07 12.12 8.98
CA SER A 138 5.70 12.57 10.22
C SER A 138 5.56 11.61 11.40
N GLU A 139 4.67 10.61 11.32
CA GLU A 139 4.49 9.58 12.34
C GLU A 139 5.22 8.28 12.01
N ILE A 140 5.75 8.16 10.78
CA ILE A 140 6.60 7.04 10.41
C ILE A 140 7.87 7.05 11.25
N THR A 141 8.27 5.89 11.75
CA THR A 141 9.47 5.77 12.58
C THR A 141 10.70 5.77 11.67
N GLU A 142 11.41 6.89 11.67
CA GLU A 142 12.65 7.05 10.91
C GLU A 142 13.88 6.89 11.82
N PHE A 143 14.88 6.16 11.35
CA PHE A 143 16.17 6.02 12.05
C PHE A 143 17.30 5.67 11.08
N GLU A 144 18.53 6.02 11.45
CA GLU A 144 19.75 5.65 10.74
C GLU A 144 20.44 4.49 11.46
N LYS A 145 20.95 3.54 10.68
CA LYS A 145 21.82 2.48 11.21
C LYS A 145 22.89 2.10 10.21
N ASP A 146 24.15 2.18 10.64
CA ASP A 146 25.33 1.80 9.87
C ASP A 146 25.44 2.55 8.53
N GLY A 147 25.01 3.81 8.50
CA GLY A 147 25.00 4.69 7.32
C GLY A 147 23.82 4.48 6.36
N VAL A 148 22.80 3.72 6.77
CA VAL A 148 21.59 3.44 5.99
C VAL A 148 20.38 4.03 6.70
N ASP A 149 19.55 4.76 5.95
CA ASP A 149 18.31 5.35 6.45
C ASP A 149 17.14 4.38 6.30
N TYR A 150 16.34 4.24 7.35
CA TYR A 150 15.18 3.37 7.41
C TYR A 150 13.93 4.18 7.75
N ARG A 151 12.83 3.89 7.05
CA ARG A 151 11.47 4.33 7.36
C ARG A 151 10.64 3.10 7.73
N LEU A 152 10.42 2.87 9.01
CA LEU A 152 9.73 1.70 9.54
C LEU A 152 8.22 1.98 9.69
N VAL A 153 7.41 1.29 8.89
CA VAL A 153 5.95 1.43 8.85
C VAL A 153 5.28 0.46 9.82
N ALA A 154 5.70 -0.81 9.83
CA ALA A 154 5.09 -1.87 10.61
C ALA A 154 6.14 -2.86 11.13
N GLY A 155 5.89 -3.42 12.32
CA GLY A 155 6.76 -4.40 12.95
C GLY A 155 7.86 -3.77 13.81
N GLU A 156 8.86 -4.57 14.17
CA GLU A 156 10.01 -4.15 14.98
C GLU A 156 11.31 -4.45 14.23
N LEU A 157 12.22 -3.48 14.19
CA LEU A 157 13.52 -3.62 13.55
C LEU A 157 14.57 -2.81 14.32
N PHE A 158 15.68 -3.44 14.70
CA PHE A 158 16.78 -2.82 15.45
C PHE A 158 16.36 -2.09 16.74
N GLY A 159 15.29 -2.54 17.41
CA GLY A 159 14.75 -1.93 18.62
C GLY A 159 13.81 -0.74 18.37
N HIS A 160 13.56 -0.39 17.11
CA HIS A 160 12.54 0.57 16.70
C HIS A 160 11.25 -0.15 16.31
N VAL A 161 10.11 0.49 16.52
CA VAL A 161 8.76 -0.07 16.27
C VAL A 161 8.02 0.84 15.29
N GLY A 162 7.44 0.27 14.24
CA GLY A 162 6.62 1.02 13.29
C GLY A 162 5.24 1.39 13.86
N PRO A 163 4.63 2.51 13.41
CA PRO A 163 3.36 2.98 13.95
C PRO A 163 2.14 2.13 13.58
N ALA A 164 2.20 1.35 12.49
CA ALA A 164 1.06 0.57 12.03
C ALA A 164 0.76 -0.63 12.96
N THR A 165 -0.48 -0.74 13.39
CA THR A 165 -1.00 -1.93 14.07
C THR A 165 -1.39 -2.97 13.04
N THR A 166 -0.92 -4.20 13.20
CA THR A 166 -1.12 -5.27 12.21
C THR A 166 -1.85 -6.47 12.81
N HIS A 167 -2.63 -7.16 11.98
CA HIS A 167 -3.33 -8.40 12.38
C HIS A 167 -2.46 -9.67 12.23
N LEU A 168 -1.38 -9.58 11.46
CA LEU A 168 -0.38 -10.61 11.23
C LEU A 168 1.01 -10.06 11.54
N PRO A 169 1.99 -10.89 11.94
CA PRO A 169 3.38 -10.45 12.09
C PRO A 169 3.96 -10.03 10.72
N VAL A 170 3.93 -8.73 10.45
CA VAL A 170 4.42 -8.12 9.21
C VAL A 170 5.51 -7.10 9.56
N LEU A 171 6.63 -7.20 8.85
CA LEU A 171 7.67 -6.16 8.84
C LEU A 171 7.54 -5.40 7.52
N MET A 172 7.28 -4.10 7.60
CA MET A 172 7.23 -3.21 6.45
C MET A 172 8.19 -2.05 6.69
N VAL A 173 9.24 -1.98 5.86
CA VAL A 173 10.31 -0.99 5.97
C VAL A 173 10.69 -0.52 4.58
N ASP A 174 10.83 0.78 4.44
CA ASP A 174 11.39 1.47 3.28
C ASP A 174 12.85 1.84 3.61
N VAL A 175 13.78 1.53 2.70
CA VAL A 175 15.23 1.59 2.93
C VAL A 175 15.88 2.37 1.79
N ALA A 176 16.64 3.40 2.13
CA ALA A 176 17.36 4.25 1.17
C ALA A 176 18.75 3.73 0.81
#